data_AF-N8WWX4-F1
#
_entry.id   AF-N8WWX4-F1
#
_cell.length_a   1.000
_cell.length_b   1.000
_cell.length_c   1.000
_cell.angle_alpha   90.00
_cell.angle_beta   90.00
_cell.angle_gamma   90.00
#
_symmetry.space_group_name_H-M   'P 1'
#
loop_
_entity.id
_entity.type
_entity.pdbx_description
1 polymer ?
#
loop_
_entity_poly.entity_id
_entity_poly.type
_entity_poly.pdbx_seq_one_letter_code
_entity_poly.pdbx_strand_id
1 'polypeptide(L)'
;MKTLAIAMICHSINAAYCLSLGDDSQVAWDDTPETHKQSLIAGVEMHLANPQATPEQSHESWYQQKEAEGWTYGEFKDLEKKEHPCFLPYEELPLEQKAKDYLFRSTVHLMKDLPDVEEYLALADEVKNLREKVQKTAVISPVAIQQAQIALEAAKSVGSSGIAIQYVGRKDQHIDRLYGSNLVFAHGQVRIVPSNIASNLLKHPEFQRSEQQDLNASDSDTQQSDDTLLILDESKKKQEKDDENEALIMDEIDIVQRITDKKSLVEYAKHKYDQSLKLNSSVKTLQDQVVDLIKRFGVV
;
A
#
# COMPACT_ATOMS: atom_id res chain seq x y z
N MET A 1 -18.13 -9.68 16.94
CA MET A 1 -18.42 -10.08 15.54
C MET A 1 -17.15 -10.10 14.68
N LYS A 2 -16.20 -9.20 14.95
CA LYS A 2 -14.87 -9.14 14.34
C LYS A 2 -14.16 -10.47 14.09
N THR A 3 -14.00 -11.34 15.10
CA THR A 3 -13.27 -12.62 14.97
C THR A 3 -13.89 -13.54 13.91
N LEU A 4 -15.21 -13.66 13.89
CA LEU A 4 -15.93 -14.50 12.92
C LEU A 4 -15.72 -13.98 11.49
N ALA A 5 -15.83 -12.66 11.30
CA ALA A 5 -15.58 -12.03 9.99
C ALA A 5 -14.14 -12.25 9.51
N ILE A 6 -13.16 -12.12 10.41
CA ILE A 6 -11.75 -12.39 10.09
C ILE A 6 -11.56 -13.86 9.71
N ALA A 7 -12.17 -14.80 10.44
CA ALA A 7 -12.07 -16.23 10.14
C ALA A 7 -12.68 -16.57 8.76
N MET A 8 -13.83 -15.98 8.42
CA MET A 8 -14.46 -16.11 7.10
C MET A 8 -13.55 -15.62 5.97
N ILE A 9 -12.88 -14.48 6.17
CA ILE A 9 -11.96 -13.91 5.17
C ILE A 9 -10.72 -14.79 5.04
N CYS A 10 -10.14 -15.24 6.16
CA CYS A 10 -8.98 -16.16 6.14
C CYS A 10 -9.31 -17.44 5.37
N HIS A 11 -10.49 -18.04 5.63
CA HIS A 11 -10.98 -19.21 4.92
C HIS A 11 -11.10 -18.95 3.41
N SER A 12 -11.68 -17.81 3.03
CA SER A 12 -11.90 -17.46 1.62
C SER A 12 -10.59 -17.23 0.87
N ILE A 13 -9.60 -16.60 1.52
CA ILE A 13 -8.26 -16.41 0.97
C ILE A 13 -7.54 -17.74 0.81
N ASN A 14 -7.63 -18.63 1.80
CA ASN A 14 -7.05 -19.97 1.69
C ASN A 14 -7.71 -20.78 0.56
N ALA A 15 -9.04 -20.70 0.41
CA ALA A 15 -9.75 -21.36 -0.69
C ALA A 15 -9.32 -20.83 -2.06
N ALA A 16 -9.19 -19.51 -2.22
CA ALA A 16 -8.67 -18.90 -3.44
C ALA A 16 -7.22 -19.32 -3.74
N TYR A 17 -6.38 -19.42 -2.70
CA TYR A 17 -5.00 -19.90 -2.82
C TYR A 17 -4.95 -21.36 -3.28
N CYS A 18 -5.72 -22.26 -2.65
CA CYS A 18 -5.84 -23.66 -3.09
C CYS A 18 -6.31 -23.76 -4.55
N LEU A 19 -7.34 -23.00 -4.93
CA LEU A 19 -7.86 -22.98 -6.30
C LEU A 19 -6.78 -22.55 -7.32
N SER A 20 -5.92 -21.61 -6.95
CA SER A 20 -4.80 -21.17 -7.81
C SER A 20 -3.75 -22.26 -8.04
N LEU A 21 -3.67 -23.24 -7.15
CA LEU A 21 -2.82 -24.43 -7.28
C LEU A 21 -3.54 -25.61 -7.96
N GLY A 22 -4.80 -25.41 -8.39
CA GLY A 22 -5.64 -26.45 -8.98
C GLY A 22 -6.34 -27.36 -7.97
N ASP A 23 -6.36 -27.00 -6.68
CA ASP A 23 -7.13 -27.69 -5.64
C ASP A 23 -8.52 -27.04 -5.50
N ASP A 24 -9.55 -27.69 -6.04
CA ASP A 24 -10.96 -27.28 -5.97
C ASP A 24 -11.74 -27.98 -4.83
N SER A 25 -11.05 -28.65 -3.90
CA SER A 25 -11.68 -29.38 -2.79
C SER A 25 -12.25 -28.49 -1.68
N GLN A 26 -11.92 -27.19 -1.68
CA GLN A 26 -12.35 -26.25 -0.64
C GLN A 26 -13.82 -25.85 -0.86
N VAL A 27 -14.67 -26.10 0.15
CA VAL A 27 -16.09 -25.73 0.12
C VAL A 27 -16.32 -24.27 0.53
N ALA A 28 -17.52 -23.72 0.31
CA ALA A 28 -17.88 -22.40 0.79
C ALA A 28 -17.91 -22.36 2.33
N TRP A 29 -17.79 -21.16 2.93
CA TRP A 29 -17.84 -21.00 4.39
C TRP A 29 -19.13 -21.59 4.97
N ASP A 30 -20.29 -21.33 4.36
CA ASP A 30 -21.57 -21.78 4.89
C ASP A 30 -21.65 -23.32 4.97
N ASP A 31 -21.07 -24.01 4.00
CA ASP A 31 -20.99 -25.48 3.91
C ASP A 31 -19.82 -26.10 4.69
N THR A 32 -18.96 -25.26 5.28
CA THR A 32 -17.81 -25.74 6.05
C THR A 32 -18.26 -26.34 7.38
N PRO A 33 -17.79 -27.54 7.76
CA PRO A 33 -18.14 -28.16 9.04
C PRO A 33 -17.85 -27.26 10.24
N GLU A 34 -18.72 -27.30 11.25
CA GLU A 34 -18.60 -26.41 12.42
C GLU A 34 -17.26 -26.60 13.14
N THR A 35 -16.77 -27.84 13.24
CA THR A 35 -15.45 -28.14 13.84
C THR A 35 -14.31 -27.45 13.10
N HIS A 36 -14.41 -27.30 11.78
CA HIS A 36 -13.41 -26.59 10.97
C HIS A 36 -13.54 -25.07 11.14
N LYS A 37 -14.77 -24.53 11.19
CA LYS A 37 -15.02 -23.11 11.52
C LYS A 37 -14.41 -22.74 12.88
N GLN A 38 -14.63 -23.57 13.90
CA GLN A 38 -14.07 -23.37 15.23
C GLN A 38 -12.54 -23.41 15.23
N SER A 39 -11.93 -24.32 14.45
CA SER A 39 -10.47 -24.35 14.30
C SER A 39 -9.92 -23.06 13.69
N LEU A 40 -10.62 -22.47 12.71
CA LEU A 40 -10.23 -21.20 12.09
C LEU A 40 -10.39 -20.03 13.08
N ILE A 41 -11.50 -20.00 13.82
CA ILE A 41 -11.74 -19.01 14.87
C ILE A 41 -10.63 -19.06 15.94
N ALA A 42 -10.27 -20.25 16.42
CA ALA A 42 -9.19 -20.43 17.39
C ALA A 42 -7.84 -19.92 16.85
N GLY A 43 -7.53 -20.17 15.57
CA GLY A 43 -6.34 -19.62 14.92
C GLY A 43 -6.33 -18.09 14.85
N VAL A 44 -7.48 -17.47 14.55
CA VAL A 44 -7.63 -16.00 14.60
C VAL A 44 -7.39 -15.48 16.01
N GLU A 45 -8.04 -16.06 17.01
CA GLU A 45 -7.89 -15.66 18.42
C GLU A 45 -6.44 -15.78 18.90
N MET A 46 -5.74 -16.84 18.50
CA MET A 46 -4.34 -17.04 18.83
C MET A 46 -3.47 -15.89 18.28
N HIS A 47 -3.63 -15.51 17.01
CA HIS A 47 -2.89 -14.40 16.42
C HIS A 47 -3.27 -13.02 17.01
N LEU A 48 -4.54 -12.82 17.38
CA LEU A 48 -4.98 -11.60 18.05
C LEU A 48 -4.39 -11.49 19.46
N ALA A 49 -4.36 -12.59 20.21
CA ALA A 49 -3.77 -12.66 21.55
C ALA A 49 -2.23 -12.58 21.53
N ASN A 50 -1.60 -13.04 20.45
CA ASN A 50 -0.15 -13.09 20.29
C ASN A 50 0.29 -12.39 18.99
N PRO A 51 0.32 -11.04 18.95
CA PRO A 51 0.63 -10.30 17.72
C PRO A 51 2.03 -10.52 17.13
N GLN A 52 2.94 -11.12 17.90
CA GLN A 52 4.29 -11.47 17.46
C GLN A 52 4.43 -12.95 17.07
N ALA A 53 3.37 -13.75 17.21
CA ALA A 53 3.39 -15.16 16.83
C ALA A 53 3.80 -15.30 15.36
N THR A 54 4.81 -16.15 15.12
CA THR A 54 5.27 -16.49 13.78
C THR A 54 4.31 -17.51 13.14
N PRO A 55 4.34 -17.66 11.80
CA PRO A 55 3.62 -18.75 11.13
C PRO A 55 3.96 -20.14 11.69
N GLU A 56 5.23 -20.38 12.02
CA GLU A 56 5.69 -21.61 12.67
C GLU A 56 5.06 -21.82 14.06
N GLN A 57 5.03 -20.79 14.90
CA GLN A 57 4.40 -20.87 16.22
C GLN A 57 2.88 -21.10 16.11
N SER A 58 2.25 -20.56 15.07
CA SER A 58 0.84 -20.84 14.77
C SER A 58 0.62 -22.30 14.39
N HIS A 59 1.47 -22.83 13.51
CA HIS A 59 1.44 -24.24 13.12
C HIS A 59 1.67 -25.16 14.32
N GLU A 60 2.65 -24.85 15.17
CA GLU A 60 2.94 -25.63 16.38
C GLU A 60 1.75 -25.64 17.36
N SER A 61 1.09 -24.48 17.53
CA SER A 61 -0.14 -24.41 18.33
C SER A 61 -1.26 -25.27 17.75
N TRP A 62 -1.43 -25.27 16.42
CA TRP A 62 -2.39 -26.14 15.74
C TRP A 62 -2.02 -27.62 15.91
N TYR A 63 -0.74 -27.95 15.76
CA TYR A 63 -0.21 -29.30 15.89
C TYR A 63 -0.51 -29.87 17.28
N GLN A 64 -0.15 -29.14 18.34
CA GLN A 64 -0.39 -29.55 19.73
C GLN A 64 -1.88 -29.74 20.04
N GLN A 65 -2.73 -28.85 19.53
CA GLN A 65 -4.17 -29.01 19.68
C GLN A 65 -4.66 -30.29 18.99
N LYS A 66 -4.24 -30.54 17.75
CA LYS A 66 -4.66 -31.70 16.98
C LYS A 66 -4.08 -33.00 17.55
N GLU A 67 -2.85 -32.99 18.04
CA GLU A 67 -2.25 -34.11 18.76
C GLU A 67 -3.08 -34.48 20.00
N ALA A 68 -3.47 -33.49 20.81
CA ALA A 68 -4.33 -33.72 21.98
C ALA A 68 -5.73 -34.24 21.60
N GLU A 69 -6.24 -33.87 20.41
CA GLU A 69 -7.47 -34.41 19.83
C GLU A 69 -7.27 -35.82 19.21
N GLY A 70 -6.05 -36.36 19.18
CA GLY A 70 -5.72 -37.68 18.67
C GLY A 70 -5.52 -37.75 17.16
N TRP A 71 -5.10 -36.66 16.52
CA TRP A 71 -4.75 -36.65 15.10
C TRP A 71 -3.36 -37.23 14.83
N THR A 72 -3.19 -37.80 13.65
CA THR A 72 -1.92 -38.36 13.16
C THR A 72 -1.62 -37.92 11.74
N TYR A 73 -0.41 -38.22 11.27
CA TYR A 73 -0.04 -38.03 9.87
C TYR A 73 -0.78 -39.02 8.94
N GLY A 74 -1.19 -38.53 7.78
CA GLY A 74 -1.63 -39.34 6.64
C GLY A 74 -1.54 -38.54 5.34
N GLU A 75 -1.35 -39.22 4.21
CA GLU A 75 -1.13 -38.55 2.90
C GLU A 75 -2.30 -37.66 2.47
N PHE A 76 -3.51 -37.98 2.93
CA PHE A 76 -4.73 -37.23 2.67
C PHE A 76 -5.45 -36.92 3.98
N LYS A 77 -6.26 -35.86 3.98
CA LYS A 77 -7.06 -35.49 5.15
C LYS A 77 -8.23 -36.47 5.29
N ASP A 78 -8.28 -37.18 6.41
CA ASP A 78 -9.35 -38.12 6.76
C ASP A 78 -9.93 -37.74 8.13
N LEU A 79 -11.17 -37.25 8.15
CA LEU A 79 -11.82 -36.79 9.38
C LEU A 79 -12.20 -37.96 10.32
N GLU A 80 -12.49 -39.15 9.76
CA GLU A 80 -12.90 -40.32 10.55
C GLU A 80 -11.70 -40.95 11.25
N LYS A 81 -10.57 -41.07 10.53
CA LYS A 81 -9.30 -41.57 11.08
C LYS A 81 -8.49 -40.53 11.81
N LYS A 82 -8.86 -39.25 11.70
CA LYS A 82 -8.10 -38.09 12.21
C LYS A 82 -6.69 -38.01 11.62
N GLU A 83 -6.59 -38.15 10.30
CA GLU A 83 -5.33 -38.03 9.59
C GLU A 83 -5.24 -36.67 8.88
N HIS A 84 -4.06 -36.04 8.89
CA HIS A 84 -3.82 -34.78 8.18
C HIS A 84 -2.43 -34.75 7.50
N PRO A 85 -2.33 -34.30 6.23
CA PRO A 85 -1.06 -34.26 5.49
C PRO A 85 -0.04 -33.26 6.05
N CYS A 86 -0.50 -32.28 6.83
CA CYS A 86 0.35 -31.29 7.47
C CYS A 86 0.75 -31.67 8.91
N PHE A 87 0.47 -32.89 9.37
CA PHE A 87 0.90 -33.36 10.68
C PHE A 87 2.40 -33.75 10.66
N LEU A 88 3.24 -32.76 10.36
CA LEU A 88 4.70 -32.82 10.20
C LEU A 88 5.33 -31.63 10.95
N PRO A 89 6.63 -31.73 11.32
CA PRO A 89 7.39 -30.58 11.78
C PRO A 89 7.32 -29.43 10.78
N TYR A 90 7.26 -28.19 11.26
CA TYR A 90 7.07 -27.03 10.39
C TYR A 90 8.13 -26.96 9.28
N GLU A 91 9.39 -27.27 9.57
CA GLU A 91 10.47 -27.26 8.58
C GLU A 91 10.24 -28.24 7.42
N GLU A 92 9.58 -29.37 7.68
CA GLU A 92 9.32 -30.43 6.71
C GLU A 92 8.07 -30.17 5.86
N LEU A 93 7.27 -29.14 6.20
CA LEU A 93 6.11 -28.79 5.40
C LEU A 93 6.50 -28.30 3.99
N PRO A 94 5.76 -28.70 2.95
CA PRO A 94 5.86 -28.11 1.63
C PRO A 94 5.66 -26.60 1.67
N LEU A 95 6.31 -25.87 0.75
CA LEU A 95 6.21 -24.41 0.67
C LEU A 95 4.76 -23.95 0.49
N GLU A 96 3.97 -24.73 -0.22
CA GLU A 96 2.56 -24.47 -0.47
C GLU A 96 1.72 -24.56 0.80
N GLN A 97 2.08 -25.43 1.75
CA GLN A 97 1.39 -25.50 3.04
C GLN A 97 1.84 -24.35 3.95
N LYS A 98 3.15 -24.06 4.00
CA LYS A 98 3.69 -22.91 4.76
C LYS A 98 3.06 -21.59 4.31
N ALA A 99 2.84 -21.42 3.01
CA ALA A 99 2.22 -20.22 2.45
C ALA A 99 0.84 -19.92 3.06
N LYS A 100 0.06 -20.96 3.40
CA LYS A 100 -1.25 -20.81 4.05
C LYS A 100 -1.12 -20.14 5.42
N ASP A 101 -0.12 -20.50 6.21
CA ASP A 101 0.13 -19.89 7.52
C ASP A 101 0.53 -18.42 7.40
N TYR A 102 1.36 -18.08 6.40
CA TYR A 102 1.73 -16.69 6.11
C TYR A 102 0.53 -15.86 5.68
N LEU A 103 -0.32 -16.40 4.79
CA LEU A 103 -1.53 -15.74 4.32
C LEU A 103 -2.50 -15.53 5.47
N PHE A 104 -2.77 -16.58 6.25
CA PHE A 104 -3.67 -16.53 7.41
C PHE A 104 -3.23 -15.44 8.40
N ARG A 105 -1.96 -15.47 8.84
CA ARG A 105 -1.41 -14.46 9.75
C ARG A 105 -1.52 -13.05 9.18
N SER A 106 -1.15 -12.87 7.91
CA SER A 106 -1.19 -11.55 7.26
C SER A 106 -2.61 -10.99 7.22
N THR A 107 -3.59 -11.83 6.89
CA THR A 107 -5.01 -11.46 6.91
C THR A 107 -5.46 -11.04 8.30
N VAL A 108 -5.17 -11.84 9.34
CA VAL A 108 -5.55 -11.47 10.72
C VAL A 108 -4.94 -10.12 11.11
N HIS A 109 -3.66 -9.91 10.79
CA HIS A 109 -2.94 -8.69 11.17
C HIS A 109 -3.42 -7.44 10.42
N LEU A 110 -3.83 -7.57 9.16
CA LEU A 110 -4.43 -6.47 8.39
C LEU A 110 -5.81 -6.09 8.93
N MET A 111 -6.58 -7.07 9.40
CA MET A 111 -7.97 -6.87 9.81
C MET A 111 -8.14 -6.50 11.29
N LYS A 112 -7.15 -6.78 12.15
CA LYS A 112 -7.27 -6.61 13.61
C LYS A 112 -7.55 -5.17 14.05
N ASP A 113 -7.12 -4.17 13.29
CA ASP A 113 -7.24 -2.75 13.65
C ASP A 113 -8.42 -2.07 12.92
N LEU A 114 -9.10 -2.79 12.03
CA LEU A 114 -10.30 -2.25 11.36
C LEU A 114 -11.45 -2.13 12.36
N PRO A 115 -12.15 -0.98 12.43
CA PRO A 115 -13.30 -0.83 13.31
C PRO A 115 -14.42 -1.77 12.89
N ASP A 116 -15.20 -2.27 13.86
CA ASP A 116 -16.45 -2.95 13.52
C ASP A 116 -17.39 -1.95 12.83
N VAL A 117 -18.29 -2.42 11.95
CA VAL A 117 -19.18 -1.55 11.15
C VAL A 117 -19.99 -0.61 12.06
N GLU A 118 -20.46 -1.12 13.19
CA GLU A 118 -21.19 -0.35 14.20
C GLU A 118 -20.32 0.71 14.88
N GLU A 119 -19.07 0.37 15.20
CA GLU A 119 -18.10 1.33 15.75
C GLU A 119 -17.74 2.42 14.74
N TYR A 120 -17.56 2.06 13.46
CA TYR A 120 -17.30 3.03 12.39
C TYR A 120 -18.47 4.01 12.22
N LEU A 121 -19.70 3.50 12.19
CA LEU A 121 -20.90 4.33 12.09
C LEU A 121 -21.03 5.27 13.30
N ALA A 122 -20.79 4.77 14.51
CA ALA A 122 -20.78 5.58 15.73
C ALA A 122 -19.71 6.68 15.69
N LEU A 123 -18.49 6.35 15.23
CA LEU A 123 -17.39 7.31 15.10
C LEU A 123 -17.72 8.38 14.05
N ALA A 124 -18.33 7.99 12.93
CA ALA A 124 -18.75 8.90 11.87
C ALA A 124 -19.81 9.89 12.36
N ASP A 125 -20.79 9.42 13.15
CA ASP A 125 -21.81 10.25 13.77
C ASP A 125 -21.20 11.19 14.83
N GLU A 126 -20.23 10.72 15.62
CA GLU A 126 -19.50 11.55 16.58
C GLU A 126 -18.72 12.67 15.86
N VAL A 127 -17.98 12.35 14.79
CA VAL A 127 -17.25 13.34 13.98
C VAL A 127 -18.20 14.37 13.38
N LYS A 128 -19.38 13.94 12.89
CA LYS A 128 -20.40 14.84 12.38
C LYS A 128 -20.90 15.79 13.48
N ASN A 129 -21.23 15.26 14.66
CA ASN A 129 -21.68 16.06 15.80
C ASN A 129 -20.60 17.06 16.27
N LEU A 130 -19.33 16.66 16.28
CA LEU A 130 -18.20 17.53 16.61
C LEU A 130 -18.03 18.64 15.57
N ARG A 131 -18.13 18.33 14.28
CA ARG A 131 -18.10 19.33 13.20
C ARG A 131 -19.23 20.35 13.36
N GLU A 132 -20.45 19.90 13.63
CA GLU A 132 -21.59 20.78 13.87
C GLU A 132 -21.39 21.66 15.12
N LYS A 133 -20.81 21.12 16.20
CA LYS A 133 -20.47 21.90 17.40
C LYS A 133 -19.39 22.94 17.14
N VAL A 134 -18.33 22.59 16.41
CA VAL A 134 -17.26 23.54 16.01
C VAL A 134 -17.84 24.64 15.13
N GLN A 135 -18.71 24.28 14.18
CA GLN A 135 -19.34 25.24 13.28
C GLN A 135 -20.30 26.18 14.02
N LYS A 136 -21.07 25.68 14.99
CA LYS A 136 -21.93 26.51 15.87
C LYS A 136 -21.12 27.39 16.84
N THR A 137 -19.97 26.93 17.30
CA THR A 137 -19.07 27.70 18.19
C THR A 137 -18.32 28.79 17.43
N ALA A 138 -17.94 28.53 16.17
CA ALA A 138 -17.31 29.50 15.28
C ALA A 138 -18.23 30.68 14.87
N VAL A 139 -19.55 30.57 15.12
CA VAL A 139 -20.53 31.64 14.85
C VAL A 139 -20.59 32.68 15.98
N ILE A 140 -19.83 32.53 17.07
CA ILE A 140 -19.78 33.53 18.14
C ILE A 140 -18.42 34.27 18.13
N SER A 141 -18.52 35.51 17.67
CA SER A 141 -17.55 36.62 17.68
C SER A 141 -16.54 36.67 16.51
N PRO A 142 -16.55 37.77 15.71
CA PRO A 142 -15.58 37.98 14.62
C PRO A 142 -14.12 38.02 15.10
N VAL A 143 -13.89 38.23 16.40
CA VAL A 143 -12.56 38.16 17.03
C VAL A 143 -12.03 36.72 17.05
N ALA A 144 -12.89 35.71 17.25
CA ALA A 144 -12.49 34.30 17.27
C ALA A 144 -12.21 33.77 15.85
N ILE A 145 -12.94 34.25 14.84
CA ILE A 145 -12.66 33.94 13.43
C ILE A 145 -11.32 34.55 12.99
N GLN A 146 -11.05 35.80 13.39
CA GLN A 146 -9.77 36.45 13.09
C GLN A 146 -8.62 35.81 13.85
N GLN A 147 -8.79 35.43 15.12
CA GLN A 147 -7.79 34.68 15.88
C GLN A 147 -7.60 33.25 15.35
N ALA A 148 -8.65 32.58 14.88
CA ALA A 148 -8.56 31.27 14.26
C ALA A 148 -7.94 31.34 12.86
N GLN A 149 -8.16 32.42 12.10
CA GLN A 149 -7.48 32.66 10.82
C GLN A 149 -6.01 33.01 11.01
N ILE A 150 -5.68 33.84 12.01
CA ILE A 150 -4.29 34.13 12.39
C ILE A 150 -3.62 32.85 12.94
N ALA A 151 -4.33 32.02 13.71
CA ALA A 151 -3.84 30.74 14.18
C ALA A 151 -3.74 29.70 13.07
N LEU A 152 -4.59 29.76 12.03
CA LEU A 152 -4.54 28.89 10.86
C LEU A 152 -3.47 29.33 9.86
N GLU A 153 -3.18 30.62 9.73
CA GLU A 153 -2.02 31.16 9.00
C GLU A 153 -0.73 30.88 9.75
N ALA A 154 -0.73 30.98 11.09
CA ALA A 154 0.37 30.56 11.94
C ALA A 154 0.55 29.03 11.97
N ALA A 155 -0.53 28.24 11.85
CA ALA A 155 -0.45 26.76 11.74
C ALA A 155 -0.13 26.30 10.30
N LYS A 156 -0.38 27.14 9.29
CA LYS A 156 0.14 26.95 7.93
C LYS A 156 1.62 27.32 7.84
N SER A 157 2.10 28.27 8.64
CA SER A 157 3.54 28.56 8.79
C SER A 157 4.26 27.64 9.78
N VAL A 158 3.51 26.93 10.63
CA VAL A 158 3.97 25.84 11.51
C VAL A 158 3.31 24.53 11.05
N GLY A 159 3.55 24.17 9.78
CA GLY A 159 3.00 22.98 9.16
C GLY A 159 3.87 21.74 9.41
N SER A 160 3.36 20.82 10.22
CA SER A 160 3.90 19.49 10.52
C SER A 160 5.21 19.48 11.33
N SER A 161 5.32 18.56 12.28
CA SER A 161 6.59 18.20 12.93
C SER A 161 7.53 17.56 11.90
N GLY A 162 8.08 18.37 10.99
CA GLY A 162 9.09 17.91 10.06
C GLY A 162 10.38 17.61 10.82
N ILE A 163 11.13 16.65 10.30
CA ILE A 163 12.44 16.30 10.84
C ILE A 163 13.46 17.19 10.13
N ALA A 164 14.26 17.92 10.89
CA ALA A 164 15.36 18.72 10.35
C ALA A 164 16.47 17.79 9.85
N ILE A 165 16.72 17.81 8.54
CA ILE A 165 17.73 17.02 7.87
C ILE A 165 18.78 17.95 7.27
N GLN A 166 20.05 17.70 7.60
CA GLN A 166 21.20 18.38 7.00
C GLN A 166 21.85 17.51 5.93
N TYR A 167 22.22 18.12 4.80
CA TYR A 167 23.05 17.47 3.79
C TYR A 167 24.54 17.71 4.08
N VAL A 168 25.29 16.62 4.27
CA VAL A 168 26.73 16.61 4.61
C VAL A 168 27.56 15.82 3.58
N GLY A 169 26.98 15.57 2.40
CA GLY A 169 27.66 14.86 1.31
C GLY A 169 28.74 15.72 0.65
N ARG A 170 29.60 15.09 -0.17
CA ARG A 170 30.78 15.76 -0.76
C ARG A 170 30.48 16.70 -1.94
N LYS A 171 29.25 16.70 -2.46
CA LYS A 171 28.88 17.50 -3.63
C LYS A 171 28.35 18.86 -3.17
N ASP A 172 28.51 19.88 -3.99
CA ASP A 172 27.95 21.21 -3.70
C ASP A 172 26.41 21.20 -3.65
N GLN A 173 25.80 20.28 -4.40
CA GLN A 173 24.36 20.11 -4.47
C GLN A 173 23.96 18.63 -4.61
N HIS A 174 22.87 18.26 -3.96
CA HIS A 174 22.19 16.97 -4.10
C HIS A 174 20.72 17.18 -4.48
N ILE A 175 20.19 16.31 -5.33
CA ILE A 175 18.77 16.29 -5.69
C ILE A 175 18.24 14.89 -5.40
N ASP A 176 17.26 14.76 -4.51
CA ASP A 176 16.63 13.47 -4.21
C ASP A 176 15.69 13.06 -5.34
N ARG A 177 16.22 12.28 -6.27
CA ARG A 177 15.44 11.61 -7.31
C ARG A 177 15.07 10.18 -6.94
N LEU A 178 15.77 9.60 -5.97
CA LEU A 178 15.62 8.18 -5.61
C LEU A 178 14.26 7.93 -4.95
N TYR A 179 13.81 8.86 -4.12
CA TYR A 179 12.53 8.77 -3.42
C TYR A 179 11.45 9.69 -4.00
N GLY A 180 11.71 10.30 -5.16
CA GLY A 180 10.74 11.11 -5.89
C GLY A 180 10.39 12.46 -5.25
N SER A 181 11.07 12.87 -4.17
CA SER A 181 10.78 14.17 -3.52
C SER A 181 11.27 15.37 -4.33
N ASN A 182 12.24 15.15 -5.23
CA ASN A 182 12.97 16.17 -5.99
C ASN A 182 13.58 17.29 -5.13
N LEU A 183 13.73 17.07 -3.82
CA LEU A 183 14.30 18.05 -2.92
C LEU A 183 15.76 18.32 -3.27
N VAL A 184 16.09 19.62 -3.32
CA VAL A 184 17.41 20.11 -3.67
C VAL A 184 18.13 20.58 -2.41
N PHE A 185 19.22 19.93 -2.05
CA PHE A 185 20.05 20.29 -0.90
C PHE A 185 21.37 20.89 -1.38
N ALA A 186 21.68 22.12 -0.97
CA ALA A 186 23.05 22.63 -1.04
C ALA A 186 23.91 22.01 0.07
N HIS A 187 25.23 21.95 -0.13
CA HIS A 187 26.16 21.46 0.88
C HIS A 187 25.98 22.20 2.22
N GLY A 188 25.70 21.47 3.30
CA GLY A 188 25.47 22.02 4.64
C GLY A 188 24.06 22.54 4.90
N GLN A 189 23.18 22.60 3.88
CA GLN A 189 21.81 23.10 4.02
C GLN A 189 20.98 22.18 4.92
N VAL A 190 20.20 22.78 5.81
CA VAL A 190 19.19 22.11 6.64
C VAL A 190 17.81 22.36 6.04
N ARG A 191 17.00 21.31 5.90
CA ARG A 191 15.60 21.39 5.48
C ARG A 191 14.69 20.69 6.48
N ILE A 192 13.51 21.25 6.70
CA ILE A 192 12.47 20.61 7.51
C ILE A 192 11.61 19.74 6.57
N VAL A 193 11.79 18.42 6.64
CA VAL A 193 11.11 17.49 5.72
C VAL A 193 10.11 16.58 6.47
N PRO A 194 9.02 16.14 5.82
CA PRO A 194 8.10 15.15 6.39
C PRO A 194 8.80 13.86 6.86
N SER A 195 8.25 13.22 7.90
CA SER A 195 8.87 12.06 8.58
C SER A 195 9.12 10.86 7.66
N ASN A 196 8.24 10.62 6.69
CA ASN A 196 8.39 9.57 5.68
C ASN A 196 9.60 9.84 4.76
N ILE A 197 9.79 11.08 4.33
CA ILE A 197 10.92 11.50 3.49
C ILE A 197 12.23 11.45 4.31
N ALA A 198 12.22 11.99 5.52
CA ALA A 198 13.37 11.93 6.43
C ALA A 198 13.84 10.49 6.68
N SER A 199 12.90 9.56 6.90
CA SER A 199 13.22 8.14 7.13
C SER A 199 13.92 7.48 5.94
N ASN A 200 13.69 7.97 4.72
CA ASN A 200 14.36 7.51 3.52
C ASN A 200 15.72 8.18 3.31
N LEU A 201 15.79 9.51 3.47
CA LEU A 201 17.04 10.26 3.31
C LEU A 201 18.10 9.84 4.34
N LEU A 202 17.70 9.61 5.60
CA LEU A 202 18.59 9.18 6.69
C LEU A 202 19.17 7.77 6.52
N LYS A 203 18.75 7.01 5.50
CA LYS A 203 19.39 5.73 5.15
C LYS A 203 20.74 5.95 4.48
N HIS A 204 21.00 7.16 3.98
CA HIS A 204 22.24 7.50 3.27
C HIS A 204 23.18 8.32 4.16
N PRO A 205 24.50 8.03 4.12
CA PRO A 205 25.49 8.67 4.99
C PRO A 205 25.65 10.17 4.73
N GLU A 206 25.26 10.65 3.56
CA GLU A 206 25.26 12.08 3.21
C GLU A 206 24.14 12.90 3.88
N PHE A 207 23.23 12.29 4.64
CA PHE A 207 22.17 12.99 5.36
C PHE A 207 22.20 12.69 6.85
N GLN A 208 22.05 13.73 7.67
CA GLN A 208 22.06 13.61 9.13
C GLN A 208 20.93 14.43 9.76
N ARG A 209 20.47 14.01 10.95
CA ARG A 209 19.52 14.80 11.72
C ARG A 209 20.23 16.03 12.27
N SER A 210 19.62 17.19 12.13
CA SER A 210 20.07 18.43 12.78
C SER A 210 19.23 18.67 14.03
N GLU A 211 19.89 18.79 15.18
CA GLU A 211 19.23 19.23 16.42
C GLU A 211 19.09 20.76 16.35
N GLN A 212 17.94 21.28 15.96
CA GLN A 212 17.68 22.71 16.13
C GLN A 212 17.40 23.00 17.61
N GLN A 213 18.46 23.34 18.37
CA GLN A 213 18.34 24.25 19.51
C GLN A 213 18.12 25.67 18.96
N ASP A 214 17.02 26.30 19.39
CA ASP A 214 16.72 27.73 19.40
C ASP A 214 17.22 28.60 18.21
N LEU A 215 16.31 28.92 17.29
CA LEU A 215 16.50 30.09 16.41
C LEU A 215 16.06 31.36 17.13
N ASN A 216 16.99 31.91 17.92
CA ASN A 216 17.05 33.33 18.24
C ASN A 216 18.52 33.76 18.36
N ALA A 217 19.26 33.75 17.25
CA ALA A 217 20.47 34.57 17.10
C ALA A 217 20.84 34.66 15.62
N SER A 218 20.82 35.90 15.12
CA SER A 218 21.45 36.37 13.89
C SER A 218 22.96 36.14 13.93
N ASP A 219 23.53 35.48 12.93
CA ASP A 219 24.55 36.07 12.03
C ASP A 219 25.06 35.08 10.97
N SER A 220 25.40 35.65 9.80
CA SER A 220 26.13 35.12 8.64
C SER A 220 25.37 34.34 7.54
N ASP A 221 25.05 35.09 6.46
CA ASP A 221 25.12 34.74 5.03
C ASP A 221 25.04 33.27 4.62
N THR A 222 23.81 32.73 4.53
CA THR A 222 23.29 31.81 3.48
C THR A 222 21.97 31.15 3.93
N GLN A 223 21.06 31.90 4.58
CA GLN A 223 19.69 31.43 4.79
C GLN A 223 18.92 31.49 3.46
N GLN A 224 19.13 30.47 2.63
CA GLN A 224 18.23 30.17 1.52
C GLN A 224 16.88 29.77 2.14
N SER A 225 15.81 30.48 1.81
CA SER A 225 14.46 30.23 2.34
C SER A 225 14.08 28.76 2.19
N ASP A 226 13.55 28.13 3.25
CA ASP A 226 13.12 26.73 3.20
C ASP A 226 11.89 26.57 2.27
N ASP A 227 12.16 26.24 1.00
CA ASP A 227 11.18 26.03 -0.07
C ASP A 227 10.71 24.56 -0.17
N THR A 228 10.95 23.75 0.88
CA THR A 228 10.64 22.32 0.90
C THR A 228 9.17 22.04 0.56
N LEU A 229 8.22 22.77 1.13
CA LEU A 229 6.80 22.56 0.85
C LEU A 229 6.43 22.86 -0.61
N LEU A 230 7.05 23.88 -1.22
CA LEU A 230 6.80 24.23 -2.61
C LEU A 230 7.30 23.14 -3.55
N ILE A 231 8.54 22.66 -3.34
CA ILE A 231 9.13 21.60 -4.17
C ILE A 231 8.34 20.29 -4.06
N LEU A 232 7.84 19.96 -2.87
CA LEU A 232 7.02 18.76 -2.68
C LEU A 232 5.65 18.88 -3.36
N ASP A 233 5.00 20.04 -3.30
CA ASP A 233 3.72 20.28 -3.98
C ASP A 233 3.88 20.25 -5.51
N GLU A 234 4.95 20.85 -6.04
CA GLU A 234 5.29 20.77 -7.47
C GLU A 234 5.61 19.34 -7.92
N SER A 235 6.36 18.59 -7.11
CA SER A 235 6.67 17.18 -7.39
C SER A 235 5.41 16.33 -7.43
N LYS A 236 4.49 16.54 -6.49
CA LYS A 236 3.21 15.83 -6.44
C LYS A 236 2.35 16.15 -7.67
N LYS A 237 2.20 17.43 -8.03
CA LYS A 237 1.46 17.85 -9.24
C LYS A 237 2.04 17.26 -10.51
N LYS A 238 3.37 17.17 -10.60
CA LYS A 238 4.04 16.54 -11.73
C LYS A 238 3.75 15.04 -11.78
N GLN A 239 3.83 14.35 -10.65
CA GLN A 239 3.53 12.92 -10.56
C GLN A 239 2.08 12.62 -10.95
N GLU A 240 1.11 13.38 -10.41
CA GLU A 240 -0.31 13.25 -10.77
C GLU A 240 -0.52 13.42 -12.30
N LYS A 241 0.18 14.38 -12.91
CA LYS A 241 0.13 14.59 -14.37
C LYS A 241 0.78 13.45 -15.17
N ASP A 242 1.90 12.91 -14.68
CA ASP A 242 2.59 11.80 -15.32
C ASP A 242 1.73 10.51 -15.24
N ASP A 243 1.08 10.26 -14.10
CA ASP A 243 0.14 9.16 -13.88
C ASP A 243 -1.10 9.27 -14.79
N GLU A 244 -1.67 10.47 -14.90
CA GLU A 244 -2.77 10.76 -15.83
C GLU A 244 -2.38 10.46 -17.29
N ASN A 245 -1.17 10.88 -17.69
CA ASN A 245 -0.66 10.62 -19.04
C ASN A 245 -0.38 9.13 -19.28
N GLU A 246 0.13 8.40 -18.28
CA GLU A 246 0.32 6.95 -18.38
C GLU A 246 -1.02 6.22 -18.49
N ALA A 247 -2.04 6.64 -17.74
CA ALA A 247 -3.40 6.10 -17.85
C ALA A 247 -3.96 6.28 -19.28
N LEU A 248 -3.80 7.47 -19.87
CA LEU A 248 -4.21 7.73 -21.26
C LEU A 248 -3.49 6.82 -22.26
N ILE A 249 -2.18 6.62 -22.08
CA ILE A 249 -1.38 5.72 -22.93
C ILE A 249 -1.90 4.29 -22.82
N MET A 250 -2.19 3.81 -21.60
CA MET A 250 -2.68 2.46 -21.37
C MET A 250 -4.05 2.22 -21.99
N ASP A 251 -4.99 3.16 -21.84
CA ASP A 251 -6.31 3.11 -22.48
C ASP A 251 -6.21 3.04 -24.01
N GLU A 252 -5.32 3.84 -24.61
CA GLU A 252 -5.12 3.84 -26.06
C GLU A 252 -4.48 2.53 -26.55
N ILE A 253 -3.53 1.96 -25.79
CA ILE A 253 -2.95 0.64 -26.07
C ILE A 253 -4.03 -0.43 -26.05
N ASP A 254 -4.93 -0.41 -25.06
CA ASP A 254 -6.04 -1.37 -24.96
C ASP A 254 -6.99 -1.29 -26.16
N ILE A 255 -7.28 -0.07 -26.64
CA ILE A 255 -8.05 0.12 -27.88
C ILE A 255 -7.35 -0.57 -29.05
N VAL A 256 -6.04 -0.32 -29.23
CA VAL A 256 -5.26 -0.91 -30.33
C VAL A 256 -5.20 -2.44 -30.23
N GLN A 257 -5.05 -2.99 -29.03
CA GLN A 257 -5.02 -4.44 -28.82
C GLN A 257 -6.35 -5.13 -29.15
N ARG A 258 -7.48 -4.41 -29.08
CA ARG A 258 -8.80 -4.92 -29.50
C ARG A 258 -9.03 -4.87 -31.01
N ILE A 259 -8.24 -4.11 -31.76
CA ILE A 259 -8.33 -4.08 -33.22
C ILE A 259 -7.81 -5.40 -33.78
N THR A 260 -8.68 -6.17 -34.42
CA THR A 260 -8.36 -7.50 -34.97
C THR A 260 -8.08 -7.47 -36.47
N ASP A 261 -8.39 -6.37 -37.15
CA ASP A 261 -8.23 -6.24 -38.59
C ASP A 261 -6.97 -5.44 -38.97
N LYS A 262 -6.21 -5.97 -39.95
CA LYS A 262 -4.93 -5.40 -40.35
C LYS A 262 -5.04 -4.02 -41.00
N LYS A 263 -6.15 -3.74 -41.69
CA LYS A 263 -6.34 -2.48 -42.42
C LYS A 263 -6.52 -1.33 -41.44
N SER A 264 -7.36 -1.50 -40.41
CA SER A 264 -7.56 -0.48 -39.39
C SER A 264 -6.29 -0.19 -38.60
N LEU A 265 -5.44 -1.18 -38.31
CA LEU A 265 -4.14 -0.94 -37.66
C LEU A 265 -3.18 -0.10 -38.53
N VAL A 266 -3.12 -0.37 -39.84
CA VAL A 266 -2.29 0.40 -40.79
C VAL A 266 -2.85 1.81 -40.95
N GLU A 267 -4.17 1.96 -41.03
CA GLU A 267 -4.84 3.26 -41.14
C GLU A 267 -4.68 4.08 -39.86
N TYR A 268 -4.79 3.45 -38.70
CA TYR A 268 -4.55 4.07 -37.39
C TYR A 268 -3.13 4.63 -37.30
N ALA A 269 -2.11 3.84 -37.65
CA ALA A 269 -0.72 4.29 -37.65
C ALA A 269 -0.49 5.47 -38.61
N LYS A 270 -1.13 5.44 -39.78
CA LYS A 270 -1.03 6.50 -40.78
C LYS A 270 -1.75 7.77 -40.37
N HIS A 271 -2.95 7.67 -39.80
CA HIS A 271 -3.75 8.84 -39.44
C HIS A 271 -3.23 9.53 -38.19
N LYS A 272 -2.84 8.76 -37.15
CA LYS A 272 -2.40 9.33 -35.87
C LYS A 272 -0.91 9.68 -35.83
N TYR A 273 -0.06 8.93 -36.53
CA TYR A 273 1.40 9.07 -36.42
C TYR A 273 2.10 9.33 -37.76
N ASP A 274 1.34 9.44 -38.86
CA ASP A 274 1.86 9.55 -40.23
C ASP A 274 2.87 8.43 -40.58
N GLN A 275 2.67 7.23 -39.98
CA GLN A 275 3.53 6.08 -40.20
C GLN A 275 2.89 5.04 -41.12
N SER A 276 3.64 4.62 -42.13
CA SER A 276 3.20 3.60 -43.08
C SER A 276 3.65 2.21 -42.66
N LEU A 277 2.70 1.37 -42.23
CA LEU A 277 2.95 -0.02 -41.83
C LEU A 277 2.71 -1.00 -42.99
N LYS A 278 3.45 -2.13 -42.99
CA LYS A 278 3.35 -3.15 -44.05
C LYS A 278 2.21 -4.14 -43.78
N LEU A 279 1.21 -4.17 -44.67
CA LEU A 279 0.02 -5.02 -44.56
C LEU A 279 0.32 -6.54 -44.55
N ASN A 280 1.49 -6.96 -45.02
CA ASN A 280 1.90 -8.37 -45.03
C ASN A 280 2.25 -8.90 -43.62
N SER A 281 2.40 -8.04 -42.62
CA SER A 281 2.69 -8.41 -41.24
C SER A 281 1.49 -9.10 -40.56
N SER A 282 1.75 -9.84 -39.47
CA SER A 282 0.66 -10.42 -38.66
C SER A 282 -0.13 -9.34 -37.91
N VAL A 283 -1.36 -9.63 -37.49
CA VAL A 283 -2.17 -8.69 -36.67
C VAL A 283 -1.40 -8.31 -35.41
N LYS A 284 -0.84 -9.30 -34.71
CA LYS A 284 -0.07 -9.08 -33.49
C LYS A 284 1.15 -8.18 -33.73
N THR A 285 1.89 -8.43 -34.80
CA THR A 285 3.04 -7.59 -35.18
C THR A 285 2.63 -6.15 -35.48
N LEU A 286 1.49 -5.93 -36.16
CA LEU A 286 0.98 -4.60 -36.43
C LEU A 286 0.51 -3.90 -35.16
N GLN A 287 -0.16 -4.62 -34.24
CA GLN A 287 -0.53 -4.10 -32.92
C GLN A 287 0.71 -3.65 -32.15
N ASP A 288 1.74 -4.51 -32.08
CA ASP A 288 2.97 -4.19 -31.34
C ASP A 288 3.69 -2.96 -31.95
N GLN A 289 3.72 -2.85 -33.29
CA GLN A 289 4.25 -1.67 -33.98
C GLN A 289 3.48 -0.39 -33.65
N VAL A 290 2.15 -0.46 -33.59
CA VAL A 290 1.31 0.69 -33.22
C VAL A 290 1.50 1.05 -31.75
N VAL A 291 1.59 0.06 -30.86
CA VAL A 291 1.87 0.27 -29.42
C VAL A 291 3.22 0.96 -29.23
N ASP A 292 4.24 0.59 -29.99
CA ASP A 292 5.55 1.26 -29.96
C ASP A 292 5.46 2.72 -30.42
N LEU A 293 4.58 3.04 -31.38
CA LEU A 293 4.33 4.42 -31.80
C LEU A 293 3.65 5.22 -30.68
N ILE A 294 2.63 4.66 -30.02
CA ILE A 294 1.97 5.29 -28.86
C ILE A 294 3.00 5.58 -27.76
N LYS A 295 3.85 4.60 -27.42
CA LYS A 295 4.88 4.78 -26.37
C LYS A 295 5.93 5.83 -26.74
N ARG A 296 6.28 5.94 -28.02
CA ARG A 296 7.35 6.84 -28.48
C ARG A 296 6.87 8.28 -28.69
N PHE A 297 5.66 8.45 -29.18
CA PHE A 297 5.12 9.74 -29.59
C PHE A 297 4.02 10.26 -28.65
N GLY A 298 3.55 9.45 -27.71
CA GLY A 298 2.41 9.75 -26.85
C GLY A 298 1.07 9.47 -27.54
N VAL A 299 -0.02 9.66 -26.81
CA VAL A 299 -1.37 9.62 -27.38
C VAL A 299 -1.61 10.93 -28.15
N VAL A 300 -2.01 10.79 -29.43
CA VAL A 300 -2.33 11.89 -30.35
C VAL A 300 -3.82 11.92 -30.67
#